data_AF-A0A4S4BJ05-F1
#
_entry.id   AF-A0A4S4BJ05-F1
#
_cell.length_a   1.000
_cell.length_b   1.000
_cell.length_c   1.000
_cell.angle_alpha   90.00
_cell.angle_beta   90.00
_cell.angle_gamma   90.00
#
_symmetry.space_group_name_H-M   'P 1'
#
loop_
_entity.id
_entity.type
_entity.pdbx_description
1 polymer ?
#
loop_
_entity_poly.entity_id
_entity_poly.type
_entity_poly.pdbx_seq_one_letter_code
_entity_poly.pdbx_strand_id
1 'polypeptide(L)' 'MDRLNAAEFWQDARSLEWSRYLLASQLESVDLIYLREKASEENPVLLKRLEETIEWVQRNESD' A
#
# COMPACT_ATOMS: atom_id res chain seq x y z
N MET A 1 -5.43 4.80 -1.71
CA MET A 1 -6.12 3.56 -1.30
C MET A 1 -6.78 2.84 -2.46
N ASP A 2 -7.41 3.53 -3.41
CA ASP A 2 -8.10 2.92 -4.55
C ASP A 2 -7.29 1.85 -5.31
N ARG A 3 -5.98 2.07 -5.50
CA ARG A 3 -5.09 1.11 -6.17
C ARG A 3 -4.83 -0.16 -5.34
N LEU A 4 -4.73 -0.04 -4.02
CA LEU A 4 -4.61 -1.20 -3.12
C LEU A 4 -5.95 -1.96 -3.04
N ASN A 5 -7.07 -1.25 -3.00
CA ASN A 5 -8.41 -1.84 -3.06
C ASN A 5 -8.62 -2.59 -4.38
N ALA A 6 -8.29 -1.99 -5.53
CA ALA A 6 -8.41 -2.66 -6.83
C ALA A 6 -7.51 -3.90 -6.92
N ALA A 7 -6.28 -3.82 -6.40
CA ALA A 7 -5.39 -4.96 -6.33
C ALA A 7 -5.96 -6.11 -5.50
N GLU A 8 -6.62 -5.81 -4.38
CA GLU A 8 -7.20 -6.83 -3.49
C GLU A 8 -8.50 -7.42 -4.03
N PHE A 9 -9.45 -6.58 -4.45
CA PHE A 9 -10.78 -7.03 -4.84
C PHE A 9 -10.87 -7.54 -6.28
N TRP A 10 -10.05 -7.01 -7.18
CA TRP A 10 -10.04 -7.40 -8.60
C TRP A 10 -8.81 -8.21 -8.98
N GLN A 11 -7.91 -8.49 -8.02
CA GLN A 11 -6.66 -9.23 -8.26
C GLN A 11 -5.81 -8.58 -9.36
N ASP A 12 -5.90 -7.26 -9.51
CA ASP A 12 -5.19 -6.52 -10.55
C ASP A 12 -3.71 -6.30 -10.15
N ALA A 13 -2.84 -7.13 -10.73
CA ALA A 13 -1.39 -7.05 -10.53
C ALA A 13 -0.84 -5.66 -10.90
N ARG A 14 -1.40 -4.98 -11.90
CA ARG A 14 -0.93 -3.65 -12.31
C ARG A 14 -1.28 -2.62 -11.24
N SER A 15 -2.46 -2.70 -10.65
CA SER A 15 -2.83 -1.82 -9.53
C SER A 15 -1.93 -2.03 -8.30
N LEU A 16 -1.45 -3.25 -8.07
CA LEU A 16 -0.48 -3.53 -7.00
C LEU A 16 0.88 -2.88 -7.30
N GLU A 17 1.39 -3.02 -8.52
CA GLU A 17 2.64 -2.38 -8.95
C GLU A 17 2.58 -0.85 -8.81
N TRP A 18 1.47 -0.24 -9.26
CA TRP A 18 1.25 1.20 -9.10
C TRP A 18 1.19 1.62 -7.62
N SER A 19 0.58 0.80 -6.77
CA SER A 19 0.53 1.08 -5.33
C SER A 19 1.93 1.07 -4.71
N ARG A 20 2.76 0.09 -5.08
CA ARG A 20 4.17 -0.01 -4.65
C ARG A 20 4.98 1.18 -5.14
N TYR A 21 4.85 1.53 -6.43
CA TYR A 21 5.54 2.68 -7.01
C TYR A 21 5.18 3.99 -6.31
N LEU A 22 3.89 4.25 -6.10
CA LEU A 22 3.43 5.47 -5.43
C LEU A 22 3.96 5.54 -4.00
N LEU A 23 3.87 4.43 -3.27
CA LEU A 23 4.34 4.36 -1.88
C LEU A 23 5.86 4.54 -1.79
N ALA A 24 6.63 3.90 -2.66
CA ALA A 24 8.09 4.07 -2.76
C ALA A 24 8.47 5.53 -3.06
N SER A 25 7.85 6.13 -4.09
CA SER A 25 8.14 7.50 -4.53
C SER A 25 7.88 8.58 -3.49
N GLN A 26 7.12 8.27 -2.44
CA GLN A 26 6.74 9.22 -1.39
C GLN A 26 7.06 8.71 0.01
N LEU A 27 7.81 7.61 0.15
CA LEU A 27 7.92 6.86 1.42
C LEU A 27 8.39 7.73 2.59
N GLU A 28 9.34 8.63 2.35
CA GLU A 28 9.88 9.54 3.38
C GLU A 28 8.93 10.68 3.77
N SER A 29 7.97 11.01 2.89
CA SER A 29 7.07 12.16 3.03
C SER A 29 5.63 11.77 3.37
N VAL A 30 5.28 10.51 3.19
CA VAL A 30 3.92 10.02 3.36
C VAL A 30 3.64 9.69 4.81
N ASP A 31 2.49 10.16 5.32
CA ASP A 31 2.04 9.83 6.66
C ASP A 31 1.50 8.39 6.70
N LEU A 32 2.38 7.45 7.07
CA LEU A 32 2.04 6.04 7.21
C LEU A 32 1.04 5.78 8.36
N ILE A 33 0.97 6.65 9.37
CA ILE A 33 0.00 6.50 10.46
C ILE A 33 -1.39 6.80 9.91
N TYR A 34 -1.55 7.94 9.22
CA TYR A 34 -2.80 8.30 8.56
C TYR A 34 -3.28 7.22 7.58
N LEU A 35 -2.38 6.67 6.76
CA LEU A 35 -2.74 5.60 5.82
C LEU A 35 -3.23 4.33 6.52
N ARG A 36 -2.60 3.94 7.64
CA ARG A 36 -3.03 2.79 8.44
C ARG A 36 -4.39 3.02 9.06
N GLU A 37 -4.63 4.20 9.63
CA GLU A 37 -5.93 4.58 10.21
C GLU A 37 -7.03 4.50 9.14
N LYS A 38 -6.80 5.10 7.97
CA LYS A 38 -7.76 5.06 6.85
C LYS A 38 -8.02 3.65 6.34
N ALA A 39 -6.98 2.83 6.15
CA ALA A 39 -7.16 1.45 5.72
C ALA A 39 -7.93 0.62 6.76
N SER A 40 -7.67 0.85 8.06
CA SER A 40 -8.37 0.18 9.15
C SER A 40 -9.85 0.58 9.24
N GLU A 41 -10.18 1.84 8.95
CA GLU A 41 -11.57 2.33 8.91
C GLU A 41 -12.35 1.72 7.74
N GLU A 42 -11.72 1.55 6.58
CA GLU A 42 -12.35 1.00 5.39
C GLU A 42 -12.57 -0.52 5.50
N ASN A 43 -11.49 -1.29 5.72
CA ASN A 43 -11.56 -2.76 5.78
C ASN A 43 -10.26 -3.37 6.37
N PRO A 44 -10.34 -4.29 7.35
CA PRO A 44 -9.16 -4.99 7.87
C PRO A 44 -8.32 -5.73 6.81
N VAL A 45 -8.92 -6.19 5.70
CA VAL A 45 -8.17 -6.81 4.59
C VAL A 45 -7.29 -5.78 3.87
N LEU A 46 -7.80 -4.56 3.69
CA LEU A 46 -7.06 -3.47 3.07
C LEU A 46 -5.87 -3.04 3.95
N LEU A 47 -6.08 -2.98 5.27
CA LEU A 47 -4.99 -2.71 6.22
C LEU A 47 -3.87 -3.73 6.08
N LYS A 48 -4.21 -5.02 6.06
CA LYS A 48 -3.21 -6.08 5.87
C LYS A 48 -2.45 -5.90 4.55
N ARG A 49 -3.15 -5.62 3.45
CA ARG A 49 -2.52 -5.40 2.13
C ARG A 49 -1.60 -4.18 2.12
N LEU A 50 -1.98 -3.11 2.80
CA LEU A 50 -1.16 -1.91 2.96
C LEU A 50 0.14 -2.27 3.70
N GLU A 51 0.08 -3.00 4.81
CA GLU A 51 1.27 -3.40 5.57
C GLU A 51 2.22 -4.27 4.75
N GLU A 52 1.69 -5.27 4.03
CA GLU A 52 2.49 -6.09 3.11
C GLU A 52 3.17 -5.24 2.02
N THR A 53 2.49 -4.20 1.54
CA THR A 53 3.03 -3.29 0.52
C THR A 53 4.14 -2.41 1.09
N ILE A 54 3.95 -1.87 2.30
CA ILE A 54 4.98 -1.08 3.00
C ILE A 54 6.22 -1.93 3.23
N GLU A 55 6.08 -3.14 3.77
CA GLU A 55 7.21 -4.04 3.99
C GLU A 55 7.92 -4.39 2.69
N TRP A 56 7.17 -4.63 1.60
CA TRP A 56 7.75 -4.90 0.30
C TRP A 56 8.59 -3.72 -0.17
N VAL A 57 8.05 -2.51 -0.11
CA VAL A 57 8.76 -1.30 -0.55
C VAL A 57 10.02 -1.08 0.29
N GLN A 58 9.94 -1.17 1.62
CA GLN A 58 11.10 -1.01 2.50
C GLN A 58 12.22 -2.03 2.21
N ARG A 59 11.85 -3.28 1.90
CA ARG A 59 12.82 -4.33 1.51
C ARG A 59 13.48 -4.06 0.16
N ASN A 60 12.80 -3.39 -0.77
CA ASN A 60 13.28 -3.18 -2.16
C ASN A 60 13.89 -1.78 -2.39
N GLU A 61 13.68 -0.81 -1.50
CA GLU A 61 14.35 0.49 -1.52
C GLU A 61 15.73 0.47 -0.83
N SER A 62 16.03 -0.60 -0.08
CA SER A 62 17.30 -0.77 0.64
C SER A 62 18.41 -1.44 -0.19
N ASP A 63 18.17 -1.69 -1.48
CA ASP A 63 19.10 -2.27 -2.48
C ASP A 63 19.64 -1.18 -3.43
#